data_AF-A0A523DU06-F1
#
_entry.id   AF-A0A523DU06-F1
#
_cell.length_a   1.000
_cell.length_b   1.000
_cell.length_c   1.000
_cell.angle_alpha   90.00
_cell.angle_beta   90.00
_cell.angle_gamma   90.00
#
_symmetry.space_group_name_H-M   'P 1'
#
loop_
_entity.id
_entity.type
_entity.pdbx_description
1 polymer ?
#
loop_
_entity_poly.entity_id
_entity_poly.type
_entity_poly.pdbx_seq_one_letter_code
_entity_poly.pdbx_strand_id
1 'polypeptide(L)'
;MKEVWEERAGAREERKVKDLPDNIDSKFRLVTITAMRAKQLQRGARPKVDIESTKPTEIARIEVMEGLIDFQVGEDAIGPMEDNEVSELLED
;
A
#
# COMPACT_ATOMS: atom_id res chain seq x y z
N MET A 1 -32.18 34.48 8.38
CA MET A 1 -30.70 34.52 8.24
C MET A 1 -29.96 33.78 9.38
N LYS A 2 -30.54 32.69 9.91
CA LYS A 2 -29.85 31.65 10.71
C LYS A 2 -30.16 30.22 10.22
N GLU A 3 -31.11 30.07 9.30
CA GLU A 3 -31.70 28.78 8.90
C GLU A 3 -30.95 28.04 7.78
N VAL A 4 -29.94 28.66 7.16
CA VAL A 4 -29.19 28.04 6.03
C VAL A 4 -28.06 27.12 6.52
N TRP A 5 -27.65 27.22 7.79
CA TRP A 5 -26.52 26.47 8.34
C TRP A 5 -26.92 25.14 9.01
N GLU A 6 -28.21 24.96 9.31
CA GLU A 6 -28.71 23.77 10.01
C GLU A 6 -29.09 22.64 9.02
N GLU A 7 -29.46 23.00 7.80
CA GLU A 7 -29.86 22.06 6.73
C GLU A 7 -28.65 21.33 6.08
N ARG A 8 -27.44 21.89 6.19
CA ARG A 8 -26.22 21.30 5.62
C ARG A 8 -25.49 20.34 6.57
N ALA A 9 -25.96 20.19 7.81
CA ALA A 9 -25.31 19.34 8.81
C ALA A 9 -25.70 17.85 8.71
N GLY A 10 -26.72 17.51 7.90
CA GLY A 10 -27.34 16.17 7.88
C GLY A 10 -26.69 15.10 6.99
N ALA A 11 -25.56 15.36 6.33
CA ALA A 11 -24.98 14.40 5.37
C ALA A 11 -23.50 14.07 5.61
N ARG A 12 -23.03 14.16 6.86
CA ARG A 12 -21.80 13.45 7.22
C ARG A 12 -22.15 12.00 7.51
N GLU A 13 -22.60 11.30 6.45
CA GLU A 13 -22.72 9.86 6.43
C GLU A 13 -21.45 9.29 7.05
N GLU A 14 -21.63 8.50 8.11
CA GLU A 14 -20.54 7.81 8.77
C GLU A 14 -19.76 7.08 7.68
N ARG A 15 -18.62 7.64 7.28
CA ARG A 15 -17.70 6.97 6.37
C ARG A 15 -17.22 5.74 7.12
N LYS A 16 -17.95 4.63 6.98
CA LYS A 16 -17.49 3.29 7.29
C LYS A 16 -16.15 3.20 6.60
N VAL A 17 -15.10 3.22 7.41
CA VAL A 17 -13.75 3.05 6.94
C VAL A 17 -13.75 1.71 6.23
N LYS A 18 -13.58 1.70 4.90
CA LYS A 18 -13.47 0.46 4.12
C LYS A 18 -12.53 -0.49 4.87
N ASP A 19 -13.02 -1.69 5.12
CA ASP A 19 -12.33 -2.68 5.94
C ASP A 19 -10.93 -2.94 5.38
N LEU A 20 -9.94 -2.94 6.26
CA LEU A 20 -8.59 -3.38 5.92
C LEU A 20 -8.64 -4.90 5.66
N PRO A 21 -7.79 -5.45 4.78
CA PRO A 21 -7.70 -6.89 4.62
C PRO A 21 -7.18 -7.51 5.93
N ASP A 22 -7.60 -8.74 6.24
CA ASP A 22 -7.36 -9.39 7.54
C ASP A 22 -5.86 -9.53 7.89
N ASN A 23 -4.99 -9.55 6.88
CA ASN A 23 -3.54 -9.62 7.03
C ASN A 23 -2.87 -8.26 7.29
N ILE A 24 -3.60 -7.13 7.25
CA ILE A 24 -3.04 -5.78 7.41
C ILE A 24 -3.76 -5.01 8.53
N ASP A 25 -2.99 -4.70 9.57
CA ASP A 25 -3.40 -3.98 10.78
C ASP A 25 -3.50 -2.45 10.61
N SER A 26 -2.85 -1.88 9.58
CA SER A 26 -2.69 -0.43 9.43
C SER A 26 -2.93 0.07 8.02
N LYS A 27 -3.67 1.18 7.89
CA LYS A 27 -3.88 1.89 6.61
C LYS A 27 -2.58 2.38 6.00
N PHE A 28 -1.64 2.84 6.82
CA PHE A 28 -0.33 3.28 6.31
C PHE A 28 0.43 2.10 5.72
N ARG A 29 0.36 0.94 6.38
CA ARG A 29 0.97 -0.30 5.89
C ARG A 29 0.34 -0.75 4.57
N LEU A 30 -0.98 -0.70 4.45
CA LEU A 30 -1.69 -0.98 3.20
C LEU A 30 -1.15 -0.11 2.06
N VAL A 31 -1.02 1.21 2.28
CA VAL A 31 -0.51 2.14 1.28
C VAL A 31 0.94 1.82 0.93
N THR A 32 1.80 1.55 1.90
CA THR A 32 3.22 1.21 1.68
C THR A 32 3.37 -0.07 0.87
N ILE A 33 2.71 -1.16 1.26
CA ILE A 33 2.79 -2.46 0.55
C ILE A 33 2.26 -2.30 -0.87
N THR A 34 1.13 -1.61 -1.05
CA THR A 34 0.55 -1.34 -2.37
C THR A 34 1.53 -0.56 -3.25
N ALA A 35 2.17 0.49 -2.72
CA ALA A 35 3.14 1.29 -3.47
C ALA A 35 4.39 0.49 -3.85
N MET A 36 4.93 -0.31 -2.93
CA MET A 36 6.06 -1.20 -3.18
C MET A 36 5.73 -2.22 -4.27
N ARG A 37 4.55 -2.85 -4.20
CA ARG A 37 4.12 -3.82 -5.19
C ARG A 37 3.89 -3.18 -6.56
N ALA A 38 3.27 -1.99 -6.61
CA ALA A 38 3.11 -1.24 -7.85
C ALA A 38 4.47 -0.94 -8.52
N LYS A 39 5.51 -0.61 -7.73
CA LYS A 39 6.88 -0.42 -8.23
C LYS A 39 7.48 -1.70 -8.81
N GLN A 40 7.21 -2.87 -8.22
CA GLN A 40 7.63 -4.15 -8.79
C GLN A 40 6.96 -4.41 -10.15
N LEU A 41 5.65 -4.18 -10.24
CA LEU A 41 4.89 -4.33 -11.49
C LEU A 41 5.42 -3.38 -12.57
N GLN A 42 5.74 -2.13 -12.21
CA GLN A 42 6.39 -1.18 -13.12
C GLN A 42 7.76 -1.65 -13.62
N ARG A 43 8.49 -2.45 -12.83
CA ARG A 43 9.76 -3.07 -13.22
C ARG A 43 9.59 -4.35 -14.05
N GLY A 44 8.35 -4.72 -14.41
CA GLY A 44 8.05 -5.91 -15.20
C GLY A 44 7.77 -7.17 -14.37
N ALA A 45 7.56 -7.05 -13.06
CA ALA A 45 7.07 -8.19 -12.27
C ALA A 45 5.70 -8.64 -12.81
N ARG A 46 5.47 -9.96 -12.78
CA ARG A 46 4.20 -10.53 -13.25
C ARG A 46 3.08 -10.24 -12.23
N PRO A 47 1.91 -9.79 -12.68
CA PRO A 47 0.70 -9.80 -11.87
C PRO A 47 0.37 -11.21 -11.39
N LYS A 48 -0.08 -11.32 -10.14
CA LYS A 48 -0.62 -12.55 -9.52
C LYS A 48 -2.15 -12.65 -9.70
N VAL A 49 -2.80 -11.55 -10.09
CA VAL A 49 -4.23 -11.50 -10.41
C VAL A 49 -4.43 -11.42 -11.92
N ASP A 50 -5.49 -12.04 -12.40
CA ASP A 50 -5.92 -11.96 -13.80
C ASP A 50 -7.07 -10.97 -13.92
N ILE A 51 -6.74 -9.72 -14.26
CA ILE A 51 -7.70 -8.63 -14.40
C ILE A 51 -7.40 -7.80 -15.66
N GLU A 52 -8.41 -7.13 -16.20
CA GLU A 52 -8.28 -6.29 -17.41
C GLU A 52 -7.51 -4.98 -17.16
N SER A 53 -7.29 -4.59 -15.91
CA SER A 53 -6.61 -3.35 -15.59
C SER A 53 -5.11 -3.44 -15.90
N THR A 54 -4.61 -2.45 -16.64
CA THR A 54 -3.18 -2.30 -16.95
C THR A 54 -2.44 -1.39 -15.97
N LYS A 55 -3.17 -0.74 -15.04
CA LYS A 55 -2.60 0.23 -14.11
C LYS A 55 -1.87 -0.51 -12.97
N PRO A 56 -0.55 -0.35 -12.81
CA PRO A 56 0.21 -1.06 -11.79
C PRO A 56 -0.33 -0.86 -10.37
N THR A 57 -0.80 0.35 -10.06
CA THR A 57 -1.35 0.68 -8.74
C THR A 57 -2.70 0.00 -8.48
N GLU A 58 -3.53 -0.18 -9.52
CA GLU A 58 -4.82 -0.87 -9.39
C GLU A 58 -4.60 -2.38 -9.18
N ILE A 59 -3.72 -2.98 -9.99
CA ILE A 59 -3.32 -4.39 -9.87
C ILE A 59 -2.74 -4.64 -8.47
N ALA A 60 -1.77 -3.84 -8.04
CA ALA A 60 -1.14 -3.97 -6.73
C ALA A 60 -2.15 -3.85 -5.59
N ARG A 61 -3.09 -2.89 -5.68
CA ARG A 61 -4.13 -2.72 -4.67
C ARG A 61 -5.00 -3.97 -4.55
N ILE A 62 -5.41 -4.56 -5.67
CA ILE A 62 -6.24 -5.77 -5.68
C ILE A 62 -5.45 -6.96 -5.12
N GLU A 63 -4.21 -7.18 -5.59
CA GLU A 63 -3.35 -8.26 -5.08
C GLU A 63 -3.14 -8.16 -3.56
N VAL A 64 -2.96 -6.96 -3.02
CA VAL A 64 -2.79 -6.73 -1.58
C VAL A 64 -4.10 -6.94 -0.82
N MET A 65 -5.23 -6.51 -1.38
CA MET A 65 -6.56 -6.74 -0.78
C MET A 65 -6.97 -8.21 -0.79
N GLU A 66 -6.53 -8.99 -1.77
CA GLU A 66 -6.74 -10.44 -1.85
C GLU A 66 -5.71 -11.25 -1.05
N GLY A 67 -4.75 -10.59 -0.39
CA GLY A 67 -3.72 -11.26 0.41
C GLY A 67 -2.72 -12.07 -0.42
N LEU A 68 -2.58 -11.78 -1.71
CA LEU A 68 -1.69 -12.51 -2.63
C LEU A 68 -0.23 -12.05 -2.53
N ILE A 69 0.04 -11.00 -1.77
CA ILE A 69 1.39 -10.43 -1.58
C ILE A 69 1.90 -10.77 -0.19
N ASP A 70 3.00 -11.52 -0.16
CA ASP A 70 3.76 -11.78 1.05
C ASP A 70 4.59 -10.56 1.41
N PHE A 71 4.59 -10.19 2.68
CA PHE A 71 5.42 -9.12 3.21
C PHE A 71 5.88 -9.49 4.62
N GLN A 72 7.09 -9.07 4.97
CA GLN A 72 7.66 -9.22 6.31
C GLN A 72 7.62 -7.88 7.04
N VAL A 73 7.51 -7.93 8.36
CA VAL A 73 7.43 -6.77 9.24
C VAL A 73 8.41 -6.98 10.39
N GLY A 74 9.31 -6.02 10.61
CA GLY A 74 10.25 -6.03 11.76
C GLY A 74 11.71 -6.18 11.33
N GLU A 75 12.58 -6.52 12.30
CA GLU A 75 14.03 -6.74 12.09
C GLU A 75 14.32 -7.77 10.98
N ASP A 76 13.44 -8.76 10.81
CA ASP A 76 13.55 -9.78 9.75
C ASP A 76 13.34 -9.22 8.33
N ALA A 77 12.80 -8.01 8.17
CA ALA A 77 12.61 -7.38 6.86
C ALA A 77 13.89 -6.76 6.30
N ILE A 78 14.89 -6.53 7.17
CA ILE A 78 16.25 -6.19 6.75
C ILE A 78 16.93 -7.53 6.45
N GLY A 79 16.82 -8.01 5.21
CA GLY A 79 17.72 -9.06 4.73
C GLY A 79 19.17 -8.65 5.01
N PRO A 80 20.11 -9.60 5.18
CA PRO A 80 21.48 -9.27 5.59
C PRO A 80 21.99 -8.15 4.68
N MET A 81 22.12 -6.96 5.26
CA MET A 81 22.74 -5.83 4.59
C MET A 81 24.17 -6.31 4.40
N GLU A 82 24.55 -6.73 3.19
CA GLU A 82 25.95 -6.98 2.93
C GLU A 82 26.65 -5.65 3.20
N ASP A 83 27.54 -5.63 4.20
CA ASP A 83 28.27 -4.45 4.69
C ASP A 83 29.12 -3.74 3.61
N ASN A 84 29.03 -4.19 2.35
CA ASN A 84 29.90 -3.85 1.24
C ASN A 84 29.49 -2.55 0.50
N GLU A 85 28.26 -2.06 0.65
CA GLU A 85 27.85 -0.80 -0.01
C GLU A 85 28.31 0.46 0.75
N VAL A 86 28.67 0.32 2.03
CA VAL A 86 29.05 1.47 2.87
C VAL A 86 30.53 1.84 2.70
N SER A 87 31.39 0.87 2.33
CA SER A 87 32.81 1.15 2.12
C SER A 87 33.09 1.87 0.80
N GLU A 88 32.32 1.61 -0.26
CA GLU A 88 32.52 2.21 -1.58
C GLU A 88 32.13 3.71 -1.63
N LEU A 89 31.31 4.18 -0.67
CA LEU A 89 30.85 5.58 -0.58
C LEU A 89 31.70 6.47 0.34
N LEU A 90 32.70 5.91 1.03
CA LEU A 90 33.57 6.64 1.96
C LEU A 90 35.01 6.78 1.43
N GLU A 91 35.27 6.36 0.20
CA GLU A 91 36.53 6.58 -0.50
C GLU A 91 36.42 7.82 -1.41
N ASP A 92 36.26 9.00 -0.79
CA ASP A 92 36.56 10.31 -1.39
C ASP A 92 37.47 11.11 -0.44
#